data_AF-A0A3A6FUV4-F1
#
_entry.id   AF-A0A3A6FUV4-F1
#
_cell.length_a   1.000
_cell.length_b   1.000
_cell.length_c   1.000
_cell.angle_alpha   90.00
_cell.angle_beta   90.00
_cell.angle_gamma   90.00
#
_symmetry.space_group_name_H-M   'P 1'
#
loop_
_entity.id
_entity.type
_entity.pdbx_description
1 polymer ?
#
loop_
_entity_poly.entity_id
_entity_poly.type
_entity_poly.pdbx_seq_one_letter_code
_entity_poly.pdbx_strand_id
1 'polypeptide(L)'
;MITIRDFKKGESCYVLNMHTGRNREPEIKERLVKTVGKKYVTIDTSYEKKYEAVDANYLYEYTDYGERTLLFQTKQEAEDYIEVHRLAIWLAGRRSNDWSSCTHSTRTHIINGRVQKIVPD
;
A
#
# COMPACT_ATOMS: atom_id res chain seq x y z
N MET A 1 -12.00 -1.56 6.35
CA MET A 1 -11.71 -2.90 5.80
C MET A 1 -12.47 -3.02 4.50
N ILE A 2 -11.77 -3.37 3.42
CA ILE A 2 -12.38 -3.56 2.11
C ILE A 2 -12.75 -5.04 1.92
N THR A 3 -13.81 -5.31 1.18
CA THR A 3 -14.28 -6.67 0.88
C THR A 3 -14.33 -6.93 -0.61
N ILE A 4 -14.52 -8.20 -0.98
CA ILE A 4 -14.68 -8.62 -2.39
C ILE A 4 -15.86 -7.91 -3.07
N ARG A 5 -16.91 -7.57 -2.32
CA ARG A 5 -18.15 -6.98 -2.85
C ARG A 5 -18.04 -5.50 -3.19
N ASP A 6 -17.00 -4.84 -2.70
CA ASP A 6 -16.74 -3.42 -2.96
C ASP A 6 -16.21 -3.21 -4.40
N PHE A 7 -15.76 -4.27 -5.06
CA PHE A 7 -15.32 -4.23 -6.45
C PHE A 7 -16.46 -4.58 -7.41
N LYS A 8 -16.48 -3.95 -8.58
CA LYS A 8 -17.41 -4.27 -9.66
C LYS A 8 -16.65 -4.68 -10.92
N LYS A 9 -17.23 -5.62 -11.67
CA LYS A 9 -16.68 -6.03 -12.96
C LYS A 9 -16.60 -4.83 -13.90
N GLY A 10 -15.44 -4.65 -14.53
CA GLY A 10 -15.15 -3.56 -15.46
C GLY A 10 -14.69 -2.26 -14.79
N GLU A 11 -14.64 -2.19 -13.46
CA GLU A 11 -14.14 -1.01 -12.75
C GLU A 11 -12.60 -0.98 -12.73
N SER A 12 -12.04 0.23 -12.71
CA SER A 12 -10.61 0.46 -12.47
C SER A 12 -10.23 0.02 -11.05
N CYS A 13 -9.05 -0.55 -10.93
CA CYS A 13 -8.43 -0.95 -9.67
C CYS A 13 -6.92 -0.80 -9.78
N TYR A 14 -6.23 -0.74 -8.65
CA TYR A 14 -4.80 -0.43 -8.61
C TYR A 14 -4.03 -1.54 -7.93
N VAL A 15 -3.12 -2.16 -8.68
CA VAL A 15 -2.22 -3.19 -8.18
C VAL A 15 -0.93 -2.54 -7.71
N LEU A 16 -0.58 -2.75 -6.45
CA LEU A 16 0.69 -2.31 -5.87
C LEU A 16 1.64 -3.49 -5.75
N ASN A 17 2.84 -3.34 -6.32
CA ASN A 17 3.98 -4.20 -6.08
C ASN A 17 5.03 -3.42 -5.28
N MET A 18 5.32 -3.89 -4.06
CA MET A 18 6.28 -3.21 -3.17
C MET A 18 7.73 -3.49 -3.54
N HIS A 19 8.01 -4.52 -4.35
CA HIS A 19 9.36 -5.00 -4.60
C HIS A 19 10.17 -5.27 -3.32
N THR A 20 9.48 -5.78 -2.29
CA THR A 20 10.02 -6.09 -0.96
C THR A 20 11.23 -7.01 -1.09
N GLY A 21 12.34 -6.62 -0.47
CA GLY A 21 13.60 -7.37 -0.53
C GLY A 21 14.39 -7.17 -1.83
N ARG A 22 13.93 -6.31 -2.74
CA ARG A 22 14.68 -5.87 -3.92
C ARG A 22 15.01 -4.38 -3.75
N ASN A 23 16.16 -3.95 -4.26
CA ASN A 23 16.54 -2.53 -4.28
C ASN A 23 15.81 -1.81 -5.43
N ARG A 24 14.47 -1.81 -5.40
CA ARG A 24 13.62 -1.25 -6.44
C ARG A 24 12.44 -0.51 -5.83
N GLU A 25 12.10 0.64 -6.42
CA GLU A 25 10.97 1.47 -6.01
C GLU A 25 9.63 0.74 -6.18
N PRO A 26 8.64 0.96 -5.30
CA PRO A 26 7.30 0.42 -5.46
C PRO A 26 6.65 0.83 -6.79
N GLU A 27 5.84 -0.06 -7.33
CA GLU A 27 5.18 0.11 -8.63
C GLU A 27 3.65 -0.02 -8.48
N ILE A 28 2.91 1.00 -8.92
CA ILE A 28 1.44 0.97 -9.00
C ILE A 28 1.03 0.81 -10.46
N LYS A 29 0.13 -0.13 -10.72
CA LYS A 29 -0.44 -0.39 -12.05
C LYS A 29 -1.97 -0.35 -12.01
N GLU A 30 -2.56 0.51 -12.82
CA GLU A 30 -4.01 0.50 -13.05
C GLU A 30 -4.41 -0.73 -13.87
N ARG A 31 -5.50 -1.39 -13.46
CA ARG A 31 -6.05 -2.59 -14.08
C ARG A 31 -7.56 -2.54 -14.03
N LEU A 32 -8.20 -3.38 -14.82
CA LEU A 32 -9.65 -3.57 -14.78
C LEU A 32 -10.01 -4.85 -14.04
N VAL A 33 -11.06 -4.78 -13.25
CA VAL A 33 -11.64 -5.96 -12.61
C VAL A 33 -12.31 -6.84 -13.68
N LYS A 34 -11.79 -8.05 -13.88
CA LYS A 34 -12.32 -9.02 -14.85
C LYS A 34 -13.54 -9.75 -14.32
N THR A 35 -13.46 -10.25 -13.08
CA THR A 35 -14.55 -10.94 -12.41
C THR A 35 -14.55 -10.69 -10.90
N VAL A 36 -15.73 -10.72 -10.30
CA VAL A 36 -15.93 -10.67 -8.86
C VAL A 36 -16.66 -11.95 -8.46
N GLY A 37 -15.95 -12.84 -7.78
CA GLY A 37 -16.48 -14.12 -7.29
C GLY A 37 -16.92 -14.04 -5.83
N LYS A 38 -17.25 -15.21 -5.25
CA LYS A 38 -17.60 -15.29 -3.82
C LYS A 38 -16.40 -15.07 -2.90
N LYS A 39 -15.23 -15.60 -3.30
CA LYS A 39 -13.98 -15.56 -2.51
C LYS A 39 -12.94 -14.61 -3.09
N TYR A 40 -12.95 -14.39 -4.41
CA TYR A 40 -11.87 -13.71 -5.10
C TYR A 40 -12.35 -12.61 -6.03
N VAL A 41 -11.56 -11.55 -6.13
CA VAL A 41 -11.56 -10.60 -7.26
C VAL A 41 -10.48 -11.04 -8.23
N THR A 42 -10.82 -11.15 -9.52
CA THR A 42 -9.85 -11.46 -10.59
C THR A 42 -9.67 -10.23 -11.46
N ILE A 43 -8.42 -9.86 -11.74
CA ILE A 43 -8.08 -8.71 -12.58
C ILE A 43 -7.63 -9.15 -13.98
N ASP A 44 -7.80 -8.26 -14.95
CA ASP A 44 -7.39 -8.52 -16.32
C ASP A 44 -5.87 -8.38 -16.48
N THR A 45 -5.20 -9.51 -16.61
CA THR A 45 -3.74 -9.64 -16.80
C THR A 45 -3.44 -10.86 -17.65
N SER A 46 -2.26 -10.94 -18.25
CA SER A 46 -1.84 -12.06 -19.11
C SER A 46 -1.94 -13.44 -18.44
N TYR A 47 -1.87 -13.51 -17.11
CA TYR A 47 -1.88 -14.76 -16.34
C TYR A 47 -2.96 -14.82 -15.26
N GLU A 48 -4.01 -13.99 -15.34
CA GLU A 48 -5.13 -13.93 -14.37
C GLU A 48 -4.71 -13.94 -12.89
N LYS A 49 -4.51 -12.77 -12.31
CA LYS A 49 -4.27 -12.63 -10.87
C LYS A 49 -5.57 -12.63 -10.07
N LYS A 50 -5.58 -13.35 -8.95
CA LYS A 50 -6.70 -13.46 -8.01
C LYS A 50 -6.34 -12.80 -6.69
N TYR A 51 -7.30 -12.10 -6.09
CA TYR A 51 -7.13 -11.38 -4.84
C TYR A 51 -8.23 -11.76 -3.86
N GLU A 52 -7.85 -12.00 -2.61
CA GLU A 52 -8.78 -12.32 -1.53
C GLU A 52 -8.82 -11.22 -0.46
N ALA A 53 -9.95 -11.14 0.25
CA ALA A 53 -10.11 -10.21 1.35
C ALA A 53 -9.26 -10.64 2.55
N VAL A 54 -8.58 -9.67 3.14
CA VAL A 54 -7.84 -9.78 4.39
C VAL A 54 -8.34 -8.68 5.33
N ASP A 55 -7.97 -8.74 6.61
CA ASP A 55 -8.33 -7.72 7.60
C ASP A 55 -7.53 -6.42 7.42
N ALA A 56 -7.73 -5.79 6.25
CA ALA A 56 -7.05 -4.57 5.82
C ALA A 56 -7.92 -3.74 4.84
N ASN A 57 -7.40 -2.60 4.41
CA ASN A 57 -8.01 -1.73 3.40
C ASN A 57 -7.52 -2.05 1.97
N TYR A 58 -7.05 -3.27 1.74
CA TYR A 58 -6.65 -3.79 0.43
C TYR A 58 -7.01 -5.27 0.34
N LEU A 59 -7.12 -5.79 -0.89
CA LEU A 59 -7.13 -7.24 -1.12
C LEU A 59 -5.70 -7.74 -1.35
N TYR A 60 -5.45 -8.99 -0.96
CA TYR A 60 -4.13 -9.60 -1.01
C TYR A 60 -4.08 -10.66 -2.12
N GLU A 61 -2.99 -10.70 -2.89
CA GLU A 61 -2.87 -11.66 -3.99
C GLU A 61 -2.84 -13.11 -3.47
N TYR A 62 -3.77 -13.92 -3.98
CA TYR A 62 -3.82 -15.36 -3.73
C TYR A 62 -2.83 -16.07 -4.66
N THR A 63 -1.60 -16.25 -4.19
CA THR A 63 -0.54 -17.01 -4.86
C THR A 63 0.36 -17.71 -3.84
N ASP A 64 0.83 -18.91 -4.19
CA ASP A 64 1.78 -19.69 -3.40
C ASP A 64 3.24 -19.42 -3.80
N TYR A 65 3.46 -18.66 -4.87
CA TYR A 65 4.78 -18.41 -5.42
C TYR A 65 5.03 -16.93 -5.73
N GLY A 66 6.28 -16.52 -5.52
CA GLY A 66 6.77 -15.19 -5.83
C GLY A 66 6.34 -14.11 -4.84
N GLU A 67 6.60 -12.88 -5.23
CA GLU A 67 6.20 -11.70 -4.46
C GLU A 67 4.71 -11.43 -4.67
N ARG A 68 3.98 -11.28 -3.57
CA ARG A 68 2.56 -10.99 -3.57
C ARG A 68 2.30 -9.51 -3.77
N THR A 69 1.32 -9.19 -4.60
CA THR A 69 0.85 -7.81 -4.81
C THR A 69 -0.39 -7.51 -3.99
N LEU A 70 -0.66 -6.22 -3.81
CA LEU A 70 -1.86 -5.71 -3.13
C LEU A 70 -2.80 -5.11 -4.17
N LEU A 71 -4.11 -5.18 -3.92
CA LEU A 71 -5.13 -4.56 -4.77
C LEU A 71 -5.93 -3.53 -3.99
N PHE A 72 -5.99 -2.32 -4.54
CA PHE A 72 -6.69 -1.17 -3.99
C PHE A 72 -7.81 -0.71 -4.94
N GLN A 73 -8.84 -0.08 -4.39
CA GLN A 73 -9.90 0.56 -5.18
C GLN A 73 -9.40 1.83 -5.84
N THR A 74 -8.64 2.64 -5.12
CA THR A 74 -8.15 3.92 -5.61
C THR A 74 -6.62 3.97 -5.66
N LYS A 75 -6.10 4.84 -6.54
CA LYS A 75 -4.66 5.10 -6.64
C LYS A 75 -4.12 5.72 -5.34
N GLN A 76 -4.90 6.62 -4.75
CA GLN A 76 -4.54 7.34 -3.53
C GLN A 76 -4.30 6.37 -2.37
N GLU A 77 -5.15 5.38 -2.17
CA GLU A 77 -4.95 4.38 -1.10
C GLU A 77 -3.65 3.59 -1.26
N ALA A 78 -3.26 3.27 -2.50
CA ALA A 78 -2.00 2.61 -2.77
C ALA A 78 -0.79 3.53 -2.49
N GLU A 79 -0.89 4.82 -2.81
CA GLU A 79 0.12 5.82 -2.52
C GLU A 79 0.27 6.07 -1.00
N ASP A 80 -0.86 6.20 -0.29
CA ASP A 80 -0.91 6.34 1.17
C ASP A 80 -0.28 5.12 1.85
N TYR A 81 -0.55 3.92 1.34
CA TYR A 81 0.09 2.70 1.85
C TYR A 81 1.61 2.75 1.69
N ILE A 82 2.13 3.20 0.54
CA ILE A 82 3.59 3.35 0.34
C ILE A 82 4.17 4.34 1.35
N GLU A 83 3.51 5.48 1.57
CA GLU A 83 3.97 6.49 2.53
C GLU A 83 4.01 5.94 3.95
N VAL A 84 2.91 5.34 4.41
CA VAL A 84 2.82 4.73 5.75
C VAL A 84 3.88 3.63 5.90
N HIS A 85 4.09 2.80 4.89
CA HIS A 85 5.09 1.73 4.92
C HIS A 85 6.52 2.29 5.01
N ARG A 86 6.84 3.35 4.24
CA ARG A 86 8.14 4.04 4.31
C ARG A 86 8.37 4.67 5.68
N LEU A 87 7.37 5.33 6.25
CA LEU A 87 7.43 5.91 7.59
C LEU A 87 7.65 4.83 8.66
N ALA A 88 6.96 3.70 8.55
CA ALA A 88 7.12 2.57 9.47
C ALA A 88 8.55 1.99 9.42
N ILE A 89 9.12 1.80 8.23
CA ILE A 89 10.51 1.35 8.07
C ILE A 89 11.47 2.39 8.66
N TRP A 90 11.27 3.68 8.36
CA TRP A 90 12.11 4.76 8.87
C TRP A 90 12.07 4.83 10.42
N LEU A 91 10.89 4.69 11.02
CA LEU A 91 10.72 4.63 12.48
C LEU A 91 11.40 3.39 13.08
N ALA A 92 11.22 2.22 12.46
CA ALA A 92 11.83 0.97 12.93
C ALA A 92 13.37 1.00 12.84
N GLY A 93 13.92 1.76 11.89
CA GLY A 93 15.35 1.98 11.75
C GLY A 93 15.98 2.87 12.84
N ARG A 94 15.17 3.65 13.59
CA ARG A 94 15.69 4.43 14.72
C ARG A 94 15.92 3.55 15.94
N ARG A 95 17.19 3.36 16.30
CA ARG A 95 17.58 2.83 17.63
C ARG A 95 17.14 3.82 18.72
N SER A 96 16.77 3.28 19.88
CA SER A 96 16.31 3.96 21.11
C SER A 96 17.19 5.08 21.68
N ASN A 97 18.34 5.40 21.07
CA ASN A 97 19.33 6.34 21.62
C ASN A 97 19.24 7.75 21.04
N ASP A 98 18.32 8.01 20.09
CA ASP A 98 18.13 9.33 19.46
C ASP A 98 17.09 10.24 20.15
N TRP A 99 16.50 9.78 21.27
CA TRP A 99 15.46 10.54 21.98
C TRP A 99 15.97 11.87 22.55
N SER A 100 17.26 11.97 22.86
CA SER A 100 17.93 13.18 23.34
C SER A 100 18.07 14.28 22.28
N SER A 101 17.78 13.99 21.01
CA SER A 101 17.93 14.92 19.87
C SER A 101 16.59 15.45 19.34
N CYS A 102 15.45 14.92 19.83
CA CYS A 102 14.12 15.33 19.38
C CYS A 102 13.76 16.71 19.96
N THR A 103 13.82 17.76 19.14
CA THR A 103 13.33 19.09 19.50
C THR A 103 11.79 19.12 19.47
N HIS A 104 11.21 20.08 20.21
CA HIS A 104 9.76 20.24 20.38
C HIS A 104 8.98 20.33 19.04
N SER A 105 9.63 20.81 17.99
CA SER A 105 9.05 21.02 16.64
C SER A 105 8.71 19.70 15.91
N THR A 106 9.53 18.66 16.07
CA THR A 106 9.28 17.35 15.45
C THR A 106 8.12 16.62 16.11
N ARG A 107 7.87 16.92 17.40
CA ARG A 107 6.82 16.28 18.19
C ARG A 107 5.42 16.67 17.72
N THR A 108 5.21 17.94 17.33
CA THR A 108 3.89 18.46 16.89
C THR A 108 3.48 17.98 15.50
N HIS A 109 4.43 17.69 14.61
CA HIS A 109 4.12 17.24 13.24
C HIS A 109 3.56 15.81 13.17
N ILE A 110 3.97 14.94 14.11
CA ILE A 110 3.54 13.53 14.16
C ILE A 110 2.09 13.42 14.68
N ILE A 111 1.65 14.35 15.52
CA ILE A 111 0.32 14.31 16.16
C ILE A 111 -0.80 14.81 15.23
N ASN A 112 -0.49 15.68 14.27
CA ASN A 112 -1.50 16.41 13.49
C ASN A 112 -1.55 16.05 11.99
N GLY A 113 -0.84 15.00 11.55
CA GLY A 113 -1.06 14.36 10.23
C GLY A 113 -0.88 15.25 8.99
N ARG A 114 -0.12 16.35 9.07
CA ARG A 114 0.21 17.18 7.90
C ARG A 114 1.71 17.32 7.74
N VAL A 115 2.24 16.69 6.70
CA VAL A 115 3.60 16.91 6.21
C VAL A 115 3.59 18.16 5.32
N GLN A 116 4.26 19.24 5.73
CA GLN A 116 4.68 20.28 4.80
C GLN A 116 6.20 20.17 4.60
N LYS A 117 6.62 20.22 3.33
CA LYS A 117 8.03 20.17 2.94
C LYS A 117 8.76 21.40 3.51
N ILE A 118 9.85 21.15 4.21
CA ILE A 118 10.80 22.21 4.57
C ILE A 118 11.75 22.36 3.37
N VAL A 119 11.67 23.51 2.69
CA VAL A 119 12.70 23.94 1.74
C VAL A 119 13.75 24.69 2.57
N PRO A 120 15.03 24.31 2.55
CA PRO A 120 16.07 25.09 3.18
C PRO A 120 16.43 26.30 2.30
N ASP A 121 16.56 27.48 2.91
CA ASP A 121 17.26 28.65 2.32
C ASP A 121 18.77 28.39 2.20
#